data_AF-Q4DBH0-F1
#
_entry.id   AF-Q4DBH0-F1
#
_cell.length_a   1.000
_cell.length_b   1.000
_cell.length_c   1.000
_cell.angle_alpha   90.00
_cell.angle_beta   90.00
_cell.angle_gamma   90.00
#
_symmetry.space_group_name_H-M   'P 1'
#
loop_
_entity.id
_entity.type
_entity.pdbx_description
1 polymer ?
#
loop_
_entity_poly.entity_id
_entity_poly.type
_entity_poly.pdbx_seq_one_letter_code
_entity_poly.pdbx_strand_id
1 'polypeptide(L)'
;AGLVADGRMLARFLRTECMNYRYMHDSDNPLPLIAEIVGEKYQRHIQFAGKRPFGVGLLIAGYDSTGPHLYHTVPSGDVFDFKATAMGLRSQAARTYLEKHFESFPDCGLDELIMHALKALAAATSGGAELNIKNTTIAIVGKGTPFMVLTEEAARKYLDGFKMRPEDIPPAPEAEEEETLQERSLDVEE
;
A
#
# COMPACT_ATOMS: atom_id res chain seq x y z
N ALA A 1 0.34 -0.62 -6.85
CA ALA A 1 0.80 -1.72 -7.74
C ALA A 1 -0.17 -1.89 -8.92
N GLY A 2 0.33 -2.14 -10.12
CA GLY A 2 -0.47 -2.24 -11.35
C GLY A 2 0.06 -1.32 -12.45
N LEU A 3 -0.84 -0.78 -13.28
CA LEU A 3 -0.50 0.10 -14.39
C LEU A 3 0.11 1.43 -13.90
N VAL A 4 1.40 1.64 -14.17
CA VAL A 4 2.15 2.83 -13.73
C VAL A 4 1.56 4.13 -14.30
N ALA A 5 1.01 4.09 -15.52
CA ALA A 5 0.37 5.25 -16.14
C ALA A 5 -0.84 5.74 -15.32
N ASP A 6 -1.70 4.81 -14.90
CA ASP A 6 -2.85 5.10 -14.04
C ASP A 6 -2.40 5.57 -12.65
N GLY A 7 -1.35 4.97 -12.11
CA GLY A 7 -0.75 5.38 -10.84
C GLY A 7 -0.28 6.84 -10.86
N ARG A 8 0.37 7.28 -11.95
CA ARG A 8 0.77 8.68 -12.14
C ARG A 8 -0.43 9.62 -12.28
N MET A 9 -1.49 9.18 -12.95
CA MET A 9 -2.72 9.97 -13.08
C MET A 9 -3.37 10.20 -11.71
N LEU A 10 -3.51 9.15 -10.92
CA LEU A 10 -4.07 9.23 -9.56
C LEU A 10 -3.17 10.03 -8.62
N ALA A 11 -1.84 9.86 -8.70
CA ALA A 11 -0.91 10.66 -7.91
C ALA A 11 -1.01 12.16 -8.25
N ARG A 12 -1.19 12.52 -9.51
CA ARG A 12 -1.42 13.92 -9.92
C ARG A 12 -2.76 14.43 -9.39
N PHE A 13 -3.82 13.64 -9.50
CA PHE A 13 -5.14 13.97 -8.96
C PHE A 13 -5.06 14.24 -7.46
N LEU A 14 -4.49 13.31 -6.68
CA LEU A 14 -4.27 13.45 -5.24
C LEU A 14 -3.49 14.72 -4.88
N ARG A 15 -2.38 15.00 -5.58
CA ARG A 15 -1.60 16.23 -5.34
C ARG A 15 -2.43 17.49 -5.56
N THR A 16 -3.26 17.53 -6.60
CA THR A 16 -4.17 18.66 -6.85
C THR A 16 -5.19 18.81 -5.74
N GLU A 17 -5.83 17.72 -5.29
CA GLU A 17 -6.81 17.77 -4.20
C GLU A 17 -6.18 18.22 -2.87
N CYS A 18 -4.96 17.75 -2.56
CA CYS A 18 -4.25 18.20 -1.37
C CYS A 18 -3.87 19.68 -1.44
N MET A 19 -3.39 20.15 -2.60
CA MET A 19 -3.06 21.57 -2.78
C MET A 19 -4.30 22.46 -2.70
N ASN A 20 -5.42 22.04 -3.29
CA ASN A 20 -6.68 22.77 -3.24
C ASN A 20 -7.20 22.90 -1.82
N TYR A 21 -7.19 21.81 -1.05
CA TYR A 21 -7.65 21.84 0.34
C TYR A 21 -6.77 22.73 1.21
N ARG A 22 -5.44 22.63 1.08
CA ARG A 22 -4.51 23.51 1.77
C ARG A 22 -4.71 24.98 1.40
N TYR A 23 -5.00 25.27 0.13
CA TYR A 23 -5.33 26.63 -0.31
C TYR A 23 -6.64 27.16 0.31
N MET A 24 -7.66 26.31 0.46
CA MET A 24 -8.97 26.71 0.98
C MET A 24 -9.03 26.79 2.51
N HIS A 25 -8.30 25.92 3.21
CA HIS A 25 -8.43 25.74 4.66
C HIS A 25 -7.18 26.12 5.47
N ASP A 26 -6.06 26.43 4.80
CA ASP A 26 -4.76 26.67 5.43
C ASP A 26 -4.33 25.53 6.39
N SER A 27 -4.78 24.31 6.08
CA SER A 27 -4.51 23.10 6.84
C SER A 27 -4.27 21.92 5.90
N ASP A 28 -3.57 20.90 6.38
CA ASP A 28 -3.40 19.67 5.61
C ASP A 28 -4.71 18.84 5.63
N ASN A 29 -4.95 18.07 4.57
CA ASN A 29 -6.17 17.25 4.45
C ASN A 29 -6.22 16.16 5.53
N PRO A 30 -7.38 15.95 6.17
CA PRO A 30 -7.64 14.71 6.91
C PRO A 30 -7.49 13.51 5.96
N LEU A 31 -6.80 12.45 6.39
CA LEU A 31 -6.59 11.29 5.54
C LEU A 31 -7.89 10.53 5.19
N PRO A 32 -8.90 10.41 6.08
CA PRO A 32 -10.18 9.82 5.72
C PRO A 32 -10.87 10.53 4.54
N LEU A 33 -10.76 11.86 4.46
CA LEU A 33 -11.32 12.63 3.34
C LEU A 33 -10.59 12.31 2.02
N ILE A 34 -9.26 12.17 2.07
CA ILE A 34 -8.48 11.75 0.91
C ILE A 34 -8.88 10.34 0.45
N ALA A 35 -9.11 9.42 1.40
CA ALA A 35 -9.57 8.06 1.11
C ALA A 35 -10.91 8.07 0.37
N GLU A 36 -11.89 8.85 0.84
CA GLU A 36 -13.19 9.03 0.19
C GLU A 36 -13.07 9.61 -1.23
N ILE A 37 -12.32 10.71 -1.38
CA ILE A 37 -12.10 11.37 -2.68
C ILE A 37 -11.49 10.40 -3.70
N VAL A 38 -10.56 9.56 -3.26
CA VAL A 38 -9.98 8.52 -4.12
C VAL A 38 -11.02 7.47 -4.47
N GLY A 39 -11.76 6.93 -3.50
CA GLY A 39 -12.84 5.96 -3.74
C GLY A 39 -13.84 6.47 -4.78
N GLU A 40 -14.33 7.70 -4.63
CA GLU A 40 -15.22 8.34 -5.60
C GLU A 40 -14.57 8.51 -6.99
N LYS A 41 -13.27 8.76 -7.04
CA LYS A 41 -12.53 8.86 -8.31
C LYS A 41 -12.49 7.53 -9.04
N TYR A 42 -12.24 6.43 -8.33
CA TYR A 42 -12.33 5.08 -8.88
C TYR A 42 -13.76 4.76 -9.31
N GLN A 43 -14.75 5.05 -8.46
CA GLN A 43 -16.16 4.77 -8.72
C GLN A 43 -16.66 5.42 -10.03
N ARG A 44 -16.25 6.68 -10.27
CA ARG A 44 -16.55 7.42 -11.52
C ARG A 44 -15.94 6.80 -12.78
N HIS A 45 -14.98 5.89 -12.67
CA HIS A 45 -14.37 5.20 -13.81
C HIS A 45 -14.97 3.82 -14.07
N ILE A 46 -15.76 3.29 -13.14
CA ILE A 46 -16.42 1.98 -13.30
C ILE A 46 -17.89 2.09 -13.70
N GLN A 47 -18.55 3.24 -13.49
CA GLN A 47 -19.97 3.41 -13.82
C GLN A 47 -20.25 4.12 -15.16
N PHE A 48 -19.33 4.94 -15.66
CA PHE A 48 -19.58 5.74 -16.87
C PHE A 48 -19.12 5.01 -18.14
N ALA A 49 -20.03 4.86 -19.11
CA ALA A 49 -19.71 4.35 -20.43
C ALA A 49 -18.59 5.17 -21.10
N GLY A 50 -17.65 4.49 -21.74
CA GLY A 50 -16.48 5.10 -22.39
C GLY A 50 -15.30 5.37 -21.46
N LYS A 51 -15.44 5.13 -20.15
CA LYS A 51 -14.30 5.06 -19.22
C LYS A 51 -13.96 3.60 -18.94
N ARG A 52 -12.72 3.38 -18.47
CA ARG A 52 -12.27 2.09 -17.96
C ARG A 52 -11.84 2.24 -16.49
N PRO A 53 -11.95 1.19 -15.67
CA PRO A 53 -11.40 1.16 -14.32
C PRO A 53 -9.90 1.50 -14.33
N PHE A 54 -9.42 2.06 -13.21
CA PHE A 54 -7.99 2.24 -12.99
C PHE A 54 -7.34 0.90 -12.69
N GLY A 55 -6.38 0.48 -13.53
CA GLY A 55 -5.67 -0.79 -13.38
C GLY A 55 -4.55 -0.74 -12.32
N VAL A 56 -4.73 0.01 -11.24
CA VAL A 56 -3.72 0.23 -10.21
C VAL A 56 -4.39 0.29 -8.84
N GLY A 57 -3.80 -0.36 -7.84
CA GLY A 57 -4.10 -0.11 -6.43
C GLY A 57 -3.05 0.80 -5.79
N LEU A 58 -3.43 1.56 -4.77
CA LEU A 58 -2.54 2.45 -4.04
C LEU A 58 -2.43 2.00 -2.57
N LEU A 59 -1.23 2.16 -2.00
CA LEU A 59 -1.07 2.28 -0.56
C LEU A 59 -0.86 3.75 -0.24
N ILE A 60 -1.78 4.32 0.53
CA ILE A 60 -1.76 5.72 0.93
C ILE A 60 -1.40 5.75 2.42
N ALA A 61 -0.17 6.15 2.71
CA ALA A 61 0.32 6.34 4.07
C ALA A 61 0.36 7.83 4.41
N GLY A 62 -0.15 8.20 5.58
CA GLY A 62 -0.18 9.58 6.03
C GLY A 62 -0.21 9.70 7.54
N TYR A 63 -0.03 10.92 8.04
CA TYR A 63 -0.17 11.26 9.45
C TYR A 63 -0.96 12.55 9.56
N ASP A 64 -2.07 12.53 10.31
CA ASP A 64 -2.88 13.71 10.61
C ASP A 64 -3.11 13.87 12.11
N SER A 65 -4.04 14.76 12.50
CA SER A 65 -4.37 15.02 13.91
C SER A 65 -4.87 13.80 14.69
N THR A 66 -5.39 12.78 14.02
CA THR A 66 -5.90 11.54 14.63
C THR A 66 -4.84 10.44 14.70
N GLY A 67 -3.69 10.62 14.04
CA GLY A 67 -2.55 9.70 14.09
C GLY A 67 -2.08 9.25 12.71
N PRO A 68 -1.29 8.15 12.65
CA PRO A 68 -0.89 7.54 11.40
C PRO A 68 -2.04 6.75 10.76
N HIS A 69 -2.14 6.80 9.43
CA HIS A 69 -3.13 6.07 8.64
C HIS A 69 -2.46 5.32 7.49
N LEU A 70 -3.01 4.15 7.16
CA LEU A 70 -2.60 3.36 5.99
C LEU A 70 -3.84 2.85 5.25
N TYR A 71 -4.15 3.50 4.14
CA TYR A 71 -5.25 3.08 3.26
C TYR A 71 -4.74 2.22 2.11
N HIS A 72 -5.53 1.21 1.75
CA HIS A 72 -5.35 0.42 0.54
C HIS A 72 -6.53 0.64 -0.39
N THR A 73 -6.25 1.06 -1.62
CA THR A 73 -7.25 1.24 -2.66
C THR A 73 -7.13 0.13 -3.71
N VAL A 74 -8.27 -0.34 -4.19
CA VAL A 74 -8.34 -1.38 -5.23
C VAL A 74 -9.09 -0.89 -6.46
N PRO A 75 -8.84 -1.46 -7.67
CA PRO A 75 -9.52 -1.09 -8.91
C PRO A 75 -11.05 -1.09 -8.89
N SER A 76 -11.68 -1.86 -7.99
CA SER A 76 -13.14 -1.89 -7.77
C SER A 76 -13.70 -0.59 -7.20
N GLY A 77 -12.86 0.27 -6.62
CA GLY A 77 -13.27 1.49 -5.95
C GLY A 77 -13.36 1.39 -4.44
N ASP A 78 -13.20 0.19 -3.88
CA ASP A 78 -13.12 0.00 -2.44
C ASP A 78 -11.83 0.61 -1.87
N VAL A 79 -11.97 1.21 -0.68
CA VAL A 79 -10.88 1.79 0.08
C VAL A 79 -10.94 1.23 1.49
N PHE A 80 -9.86 0.61 1.93
CA PHE A 80 -9.76 -0.07 3.21
C PHE A 80 -8.75 0.62 4.11
N ASP A 81 -9.12 0.84 5.37
CA ASP A 81 -8.20 1.29 6.42
C ASP A 81 -7.51 0.08 7.07
N PHE A 82 -6.18 0.04 7.04
CA PHE A 82 -5.39 -1.09 7.49
C PHE A 82 -4.42 -0.70 8.60
N LYS A 83 -4.27 -1.57 9.61
CA LYS A 83 -3.13 -1.48 10.56
C LYS A 83 -1.80 -1.80 9.88
N ALA A 84 -1.82 -2.80 9.00
CA ALA A 84 -0.70 -3.22 8.17
C ALA A 84 -1.25 -3.99 6.97
N THR A 85 -0.64 -3.82 5.80
CA THR A 85 -1.04 -4.56 4.60
C THR A 85 0.11 -4.59 3.60
N ALA A 86 0.00 -5.49 2.62
CA ALA A 86 0.92 -5.62 1.51
C ALA A 86 0.12 -5.77 0.21
N MET A 87 0.70 -5.32 -0.90
CA MET A 87 0.04 -5.37 -2.20
C MET A 87 1.00 -5.82 -3.32
N GLY A 88 0.45 -6.36 -4.41
CA GLY A 88 1.22 -6.78 -5.59
C GLY A 88 1.53 -8.28 -5.63
N LEU A 89 2.46 -8.66 -6.50
CA LEU A 89 2.81 -10.06 -6.76
C LEU A 89 3.38 -10.73 -5.50
N ARG A 90 2.87 -11.92 -5.15
CA ARG A 90 3.24 -12.70 -3.94
C ARG A 90 3.05 -11.94 -2.61
N SER A 91 2.19 -10.93 -2.59
CA SER A 91 1.89 -10.18 -1.37
C SER A 91 1.22 -11.03 -0.28
N GLN A 92 0.65 -12.20 -0.62
CA GLN A 92 0.06 -13.09 0.38
C GLN A 92 1.06 -13.52 1.45
N ALA A 93 2.28 -13.92 1.07
CA ALA A 93 3.32 -14.27 2.04
C ALA A 93 3.68 -13.08 2.97
N ALA A 94 3.74 -11.87 2.41
CA ALA A 94 3.94 -10.66 3.21
C ALA A 94 2.79 -10.43 4.18
N ARG A 95 1.52 -10.60 3.75
CA ARG A 95 0.34 -10.50 4.62
C ARG A 95 0.38 -11.52 5.75
N THR A 96 0.71 -12.78 5.46
CA THR A 96 0.86 -13.82 6.49
C THR A 96 1.91 -13.47 7.54
N TYR A 97 3.03 -12.84 7.15
CA TYR A 97 4.01 -12.32 8.11
C TYR A 97 3.42 -11.19 8.96
N LEU A 98 2.73 -10.23 8.32
CA LEU A 98 2.14 -9.08 9.01
C LEU A 98 1.04 -9.51 9.98
N GLU A 99 0.16 -10.44 9.61
CA GLU A 99 -0.90 -11.00 10.46
C GLU A 99 -0.38 -11.60 11.77
N LYS A 100 0.84 -12.14 11.78
CA LYS A 100 1.46 -12.69 12.98
C LYS A 100 2.03 -11.63 13.93
N HIS A 101 2.32 -10.43 13.43
CA HIS A 101 3.09 -9.41 14.16
C HIS A 101 2.37 -8.07 14.32
N PHE A 102 1.27 -7.81 13.61
CA PHE A 102 0.66 -6.48 13.55
C PHE A 102 0.20 -5.95 14.92
N GLU A 103 -0.09 -6.84 15.88
CA GLU A 103 -0.49 -6.46 17.23
C GLU A 103 0.65 -5.77 18.01
N SER A 104 1.91 -6.03 17.69
CA SER A 104 3.06 -5.40 18.38
C SER A 104 3.44 -4.04 17.80
N PHE A 105 2.93 -3.67 16.63
CA PHE A 105 3.35 -2.46 15.91
C PHE A 105 3.07 -1.14 16.67
N PRO A 106 1.96 -0.99 17.42
CA PRO A 106 1.73 0.23 18.21
C PRO A 106 2.82 0.52 19.24
N ASP A 107 3.51 -0.51 19.74
CA ASP A 107 4.56 -0.40 20.76
C ASP A 107 5.98 -0.31 20.16
N CYS A 108 6.12 -0.53 18.86
CA CYS A 108 7.41 -0.56 18.18
C CYS A 108 8.01 0.85 17.98
N GLY A 109 9.34 0.94 18.07
CA GLY A 109 10.08 2.11 17.60
C GLY A 109 10.12 2.22 16.07
N LEU A 110 10.52 3.38 15.54
CA LEU A 110 10.65 3.59 14.07
C LEU A 110 11.56 2.55 13.41
N ASP A 111 12.72 2.28 14.01
CA ASP A 111 13.69 1.31 13.47
C ASP A 111 13.09 -0.11 13.43
N GLU A 112 12.34 -0.50 14.46
CA GLU A 112 11.68 -1.81 14.53
C GLU A 112 10.55 -1.94 13.49
N LEU A 113 9.75 -0.89 13.32
CA LEU A 113 8.70 -0.84 12.30
C LEU A 113 9.28 -1.00 10.89
N ILE A 114 10.39 -0.33 10.60
CA ILE A 114 11.09 -0.47 9.31
C ILE A 114 11.57 -1.92 9.13
N MET A 115 12.11 -2.56 10.18
CA MET A 115 12.53 -3.96 10.14
C MET A 115 11.36 -4.91 9.89
N HIS A 116 10.20 -4.70 10.51
CA HIS A 116 8.99 -5.49 10.22
C HIS A 116 8.52 -5.32 8.78
N ALA A 117 8.53 -4.09 8.25
CA ALA A 117 8.18 -3.82 6.86
C ALA A 117 9.13 -4.52 5.87
N LEU A 118 10.44 -4.52 6.16
CA LEU A 118 11.44 -5.22 5.34
C LEU A 118 11.28 -6.74 5.41
N LYS A 119 11.02 -7.32 6.60
CA LYS A 119 10.75 -8.76 6.74
C LYS A 119 9.49 -9.18 5.99
N ALA A 120 8.42 -8.39 6.07
CA ALA A 120 7.21 -8.63 5.28
C ALA A 120 7.51 -8.59 3.77
N LEU A 121 8.26 -7.58 3.31
CA LEU A 121 8.62 -7.45 1.90
C LEU A 121 9.53 -8.61 1.43
N ALA A 122 10.48 -9.03 2.26
CA ALA A 122 11.37 -10.15 1.99
C ALA A 122 10.60 -11.46 1.80
N ALA A 123 9.51 -11.67 2.57
CA ALA A 123 8.63 -12.83 2.39
C ALA A 123 7.98 -12.89 0.98
N ALA A 124 7.82 -11.75 0.29
CA ALA A 124 7.26 -11.66 -1.05
C ALA A 124 8.32 -11.78 -2.18
N THR A 125 9.62 -11.87 -1.86
CA THR A 125 10.66 -12.03 -2.88
C THR A 125 10.72 -13.48 -3.38
N SER A 126 11.07 -13.66 -4.65
CA SER A 126 11.20 -14.99 -5.25
C SER A 126 12.63 -15.51 -5.16
N GLY A 127 12.80 -16.81 -4.93
CA GLY A 127 14.05 -17.53 -5.29
C GLY A 127 15.31 -17.07 -4.57
N GLY A 128 15.22 -16.62 -3.32
CA GLY A 128 16.39 -16.20 -2.54
C GLY A 128 16.92 -14.80 -2.88
N ALA A 129 16.14 -13.98 -3.60
CA ALA A 129 16.50 -12.59 -3.84
C ALA A 129 16.50 -11.81 -2.51
N GLU A 130 17.68 -11.32 -2.12
CA GLU A 130 17.86 -10.46 -0.95
C GLU A 130 17.47 -9.00 -1.26
N LEU A 131 16.90 -8.33 -0.26
CA LEU A 131 16.62 -6.90 -0.31
C LEU A 131 17.94 -6.12 -0.27
N ASN A 132 18.07 -5.11 -1.11
CA ASN A 132 19.23 -4.22 -1.17
C ASN A 132 18.81 -2.83 -1.67
N ILE A 133 19.76 -1.89 -1.61
CA ILE A 133 19.52 -0.47 -1.92
C ILE A 133 19.05 -0.26 -3.37
N LYS A 134 19.34 -1.17 -4.29
CA LYS A 134 18.98 -1.05 -5.71
C LYS A 134 17.57 -1.57 -6.03
N ASN A 135 17.01 -2.44 -5.20
CA ASN A 135 15.70 -3.07 -5.45
C ASN A 135 14.63 -2.76 -4.40
N THR A 136 14.98 -2.01 -3.36
CA THR A 136 14.09 -1.71 -2.23
C THR A 136 14.04 -0.22 -1.95
N THR A 137 12.84 0.34 -1.84
CA THR A 137 12.62 1.74 -1.50
C THR A 137 11.84 1.82 -0.19
N ILE A 138 12.29 2.68 0.72
CA ILE A 138 11.66 2.90 2.02
C ILE A 138 11.16 4.34 2.06
N ALA A 139 9.90 4.52 2.46
CA ALA A 139 9.31 5.84 2.70
C ALA A 139 8.69 5.86 4.09
N ILE A 140 8.82 6.99 4.79
CA ILE A 140 8.34 7.17 6.16
C ILE A 140 7.52 8.45 6.27
N VAL A 141 6.54 8.44 7.17
CA VAL A 141 5.72 9.60 7.55
C VAL A 141 5.24 9.38 8.98
N GLY A 142 5.16 10.44 9.79
CA GLY A 142 4.73 10.31 11.18
C GLY A 142 4.73 11.63 11.95
N LYS A 143 4.53 11.55 13.26
CA LYS A 143 4.52 12.73 14.14
C LYS A 143 5.87 13.46 14.10
N GLY A 144 5.88 14.69 13.60
CA GLY A 144 7.09 15.50 13.46
C GLY A 144 8.00 15.10 12.29
N THR A 145 7.61 14.10 11.49
CA THR A 145 8.37 13.61 10.35
C THR A 145 7.52 13.75 9.09
N PRO A 146 7.81 14.72 8.20
CA PRO A 146 7.09 14.84 6.93
C PRO A 146 7.30 13.59 6.07
N PHE A 147 6.40 13.34 5.11
CA PHE A 147 6.60 12.25 4.17
C PHE A 147 7.95 12.39 3.45
N MET A 148 8.82 11.40 3.63
CA MET A 148 10.13 11.36 2.99
C MET A 148 10.44 9.96 2.48
N VAL A 149 10.98 9.90 1.26
CA VAL A 149 11.61 8.69 0.72
C VAL A 149 13.05 8.68 1.19
N LEU A 150 13.48 7.62 1.87
CA LEU A 150 14.87 7.51 2.34
C LEU A 150 15.83 7.56 1.15
N THR A 151 16.89 8.35 1.29
CA THR A 151 18.01 8.34 0.34
C THR A 151 18.73 7.00 0.37
N GLU A 152 19.50 6.68 -0.66
CA GLU A 152 20.31 5.46 -0.68
C GLU A 152 21.19 5.33 0.57
N GLU A 153 21.81 6.45 1.01
CA GLU A 153 22.66 6.51 2.21
C GLU A 153 21.88 6.18 3.49
N ALA A 154 20.70 6.78 3.67
CA ALA A 154 19.85 6.51 4.83
C ALA A 154 19.27 5.08 4.81
N ALA A 155 18.94 4.57 3.62
CA ALA A 155 18.43 3.22 3.44
C ALA A 155 19.49 2.14 3.75
N ARG A 156 20.79 2.43 3.55
CA ARG A 156 21.89 1.51 3.89
C ARG A 156 21.85 1.07 5.35
N LYS A 157 21.49 1.98 6.26
CA LYS A 157 21.35 1.67 7.71
C LYS A 157 20.46 0.44 7.96
N TYR A 158 19.42 0.26 7.14
CA TYR A 158 18.44 -0.81 7.31
C TYR A 158 18.67 -2.00 6.39
N LEU A 159 19.27 -1.78 5.22
CA LEU A 159 19.44 -2.80 4.19
C LEU A 159 20.80 -3.50 4.28
N ASP A 160 21.86 -2.80 4.72
CA ASP A 160 23.18 -3.40 4.88
C ASP A 160 23.14 -4.38 6.08
N GLY A 161 23.29 -5.67 5.77
CA GLY A 161 23.22 -6.74 6.78
C GLY A 161 21.81 -7.25 7.08
N PHE A 162 20.77 -6.73 6.41
CA PHE A 162 19.44 -7.30 6.51
C PHE A 162 19.44 -8.74 5.98
N LYS A 163 19.10 -9.69 6.84
CA LYS A 163 18.86 -11.08 6.46
C LYS A 163 17.58 -11.59 7.09
N MET A 164 16.73 -12.17 6.26
CA MET A 164 15.52 -12.83 6.75
C MET A 164 15.92 -14.11 7.47
N ARG A 165 15.58 -14.20 8.76
CA ARG A 165 15.85 -15.41 9.54
C ARG A 165 14.83 -16.49 9.15
N PRO A 166 15.19 -17.79 9.19
CA PRO A 166 14.27 -18.87 8.83
C PRO A 166 12.95 -18.85 9.63
N GLU A 167 13.00 -18.43 10.89
CA GLU A 167 11.83 -18.30 11.78
C GLU A 167 10.84 -17.20 11.37
N ASP A 168 11.30 -16.19 10.64
CA ASP A 168 10.45 -15.09 10.15
C ASP A 168 9.77 -15.46 8.81
N ILE A 169 10.12 -16.60 8.19
CA ILE A 169 9.56 -17.02 6.89
C ILE A 169 8.16 -17.60 7.11
N PRO A 170 7.11 -17.03 6.48
CA PRO A 170 5.77 -17.59 6.59
C PRO A 170 5.72 -18.99 5.97
N PRO A 171 4.85 -19.89 6.47
CA PRO A 171 4.60 -21.15 5.78
C PRO A 171 4.14 -20.86 4.36
N ALA A 172 4.47 -21.76 3.42
CA ALA A 172 3.97 -21.64 2.05
C ALA A 172 2.44 -21.54 2.12
N PRO A 173 1.81 -20.61 1.37
CA PRO A 173 0.35 -20.51 1.38
C PRO A 173 -0.21 -21.87 0.98
N GLU A 174 -1.11 -22.41 1.80
CA GLU A 174 -2.04 -23.43 1.33
C GLU A 174 -2.73 -22.81 0.11
N ALA A 175 -2.83 -23.56 -0.99
CA ALA A 175 -3.34 -23.02 -2.25
C ALA A 175 -4.75 -22.47 -2.04
N GLU A 176 -4.85 -21.16 -1.78
CA GLU A 176 -6.09 -20.42 -1.93
C GLU A 176 -6.44 -20.56 -3.40
N GLU A 177 -7.55 -21.27 -3.67
CA GLU A 177 -8.20 -21.26 -4.96
C GLU A 177 -8.27 -19.80 -5.40
N GLU A 178 -7.54 -19.44 -6.46
CA GLU A 178 -7.87 -18.22 -7.19
C GLU A 178 -9.38 -18.32 -7.40
N GLU A 179 -10.15 -17.40 -6.82
CA GLU A 179 -11.52 -17.16 -7.23
C GLU A 179 -11.44 -16.85 -8.73
N THR A 180 -11.50 -17.91 -9.54
CA THR A 180 -11.96 -17.82 -10.90
C THR A 180 -13.37 -17.29 -10.74
N LEU A 181 -13.51 -15.97 -10.87
CA LEU A 181 -14.74 -15.36 -11.34
C LEU A 181 -15.04 -16.08 -12.65
N GLN A 182 -15.75 -17.21 -12.56
CA GLN A 182 -16.49 -17.74 -13.68
C GLN A 182 -17.43 -16.60 -14.03
N GLU A 183 -17.07 -15.84 -15.08
CA GLU A 183 -18.01 -15.05 -15.84
C GLU A 183 -19.11 -16.03 -16.29
N ARG A 184 -20.10 -16.26 -15.44
CA ARG A 184 -21.40 -16.72 -15.90
C ARG A 184 -21.87 -15.61 -16.82
N SER A 185 -22.06 -15.94 -18.10
CA SER A 185 -22.87 -15.11 -18.98
C SER A 185 -24.17 -14.80 -18.23
N LEU A 186 -24.42 -13.51 -18.00
CA LEU A 186 -25.77 -13.07 -17.69
C LEU A 186 -26.55 -13.24 -18.99
N ASP A 187 -27.06 -14.45 -19.21
CA ASP A 187 -28.11 -14.68 -20.20
C ASP A 187 -29.34 -13.93 -19.68
N VAL A 188 -29.46 -12.67 -20.08
CA VAL A 188 -30.69 -11.91 -19.96
C VAL A 188 -31.57 -12.40 -21.09
N GLU A 189 -32.48 -13.32 -20.79
CA GLU A 189 -33.57 -13.65 -21.71
C GLU A 189 -34.41 -12.37 -21.96
N GLU A 190 -34.60 -12.04 -23.24
CA GLU A 190 -35.57 -11.02 -23.71
C GLU A 190 -37.02 -11.41 -23.41
#